data_AF-A0A1W9V945-F1
#
_entry.id   AF-A0A1W9V945-F1
#
_cell.length_a   1.000
_cell.length_b   1.000
_cell.length_c   1.000
_cell.angle_alpha   90.00
_cell.angle_beta   90.00
_cell.angle_gamma   90.00
#
_symmetry.space_group_name_H-M   'P 1'
#
loop_
_entity.id
_entity.type
_entity.pdbx_description
1 polymer ?
#
loop_
_entity_poly.entity_id
_entity_poly.type
_entity_poly.pdbx_seq_one_letter_code
_entity_poly.pdbx_strand_id
1 'polypeptide(L)'
;MKGRVLTGPRRAESRARFHLEKAVAMCDGLSPSPYLSFALGIPVMQQNYDEFEGLLNRALAIDPADDPDNELLIVLYQDKARWYLEHREDYFLLDF
;
A
#
# COMPACT_ATOMS: atom_id res chain seq x y z
N MET A 1 -21.69 -30.22 -3.84
CA MET A 1 -20.24 -29.94 -3.84
C MET A 1 -19.95 -28.89 -2.76
N LYS A 2 -19.31 -29.27 -1.65
CA LYS A 2 -18.96 -28.32 -0.58
C LYS A 2 -17.84 -27.42 -1.09
N GLY A 3 -18.14 -26.13 -1.28
CA GLY A 3 -17.15 -25.12 -1.64
C GLY A 3 -16.02 -25.12 -0.62
N ARG A 4 -14.79 -25.30 -1.10
CA ARG A 4 -13.59 -25.34 -0.27
C ARG A 4 -13.44 -23.97 0.37
N VAL A 5 -13.82 -23.85 1.63
CA VAL A 5 -13.60 -22.64 2.42
C VAL A 5 -12.09 -22.45 2.49
N LEU A 6 -11.57 -21.41 1.83
CA LEU A 6 -10.13 -21.14 1.75
C LEU A 6 -9.60 -20.67 3.11
N THR A 7 -9.51 -21.51 4.15
CA THR A 7 -8.85 -21.14 5.40
C THR A 7 -7.33 -21.32 5.24
N GLY A 8 -6.64 -20.33 4.67
CA GLY A 8 -5.18 -20.36 4.48
C GLY A 8 -4.60 -19.00 4.05
N PRO A 9 -3.26 -18.87 3.90
CA PRO A 9 -2.57 -17.61 3.59
C PRO A 9 -3.16 -16.86 2.40
N ARG A 10 -3.55 -17.60 1.35
CA ARG A 10 -4.21 -17.06 0.15
C ARG A 10 -5.50 -16.29 0.43
N ARG A 11 -6.31 -16.69 1.42
CA ARG A 11 -7.53 -15.94 1.78
C ARG A 11 -7.24 -14.69 2.58
N ALA A 12 -6.19 -14.70 3.40
CA ALA A 12 -5.78 -13.50 4.12
C ALA A 12 -5.33 -12.41 3.13
N GLU A 13 -4.51 -12.79 2.14
CA GLU A 13 -4.11 -11.91 1.05
C GLU A 13 -5.30 -11.40 0.22
N SER A 14 -6.18 -12.30 -0.24
CA SER A 14 -7.36 -11.87 -1.02
C SER A 14 -8.25 -10.89 -0.24
N ARG A 15 -8.38 -11.07 1.08
CA ARG A 15 -9.10 -10.11 1.93
C ARG A 15 -8.34 -8.79 2.07
N ALA A 16 -7.02 -8.82 2.24
CA ALA A 16 -6.21 -7.60 2.30
C ALA A 16 -6.36 -6.78 1.01
N ARG A 17 -6.31 -7.44 -0.16
CA ARG A 17 -6.51 -6.79 -1.47
C ARG A 17 -7.92 -6.21 -1.61
N PHE A 18 -8.95 -6.97 -1.21
CA PHE A 18 -10.33 -6.48 -1.17
C PHE A 18 -10.48 -5.22 -0.30
N HIS A 19 -9.87 -5.20 0.89
CA HIS A 19 -9.95 -4.06 1.79
C HIS A 19 -9.12 -2.86 1.31
N LEU A 20 -7.98 -3.08 0.65
CA LEU A 20 -7.25 -2.02 -0.04
C LEU A 20 -8.14 -1.35 -1.09
N GLU A 21 -8.76 -2.13 -1.98
CA GLU A 21 -9.64 -1.60 -3.02
C GLU A 21 -10.80 -0.79 -2.43
N LYS A 22 -11.44 -1.31 -1.37
CA LYS A 22 -12.51 -0.59 -0.68
C LYS A 22 -12.03 0.71 -0.03
N ALA A 23 -10.87 0.71 0.62
CA ALA A 23 -10.33 1.91 1.24
C ALA A 23 -9.95 2.97 0.20
N VAL A 24 -9.32 2.56 -0.90
CA VAL A 24 -9.01 3.46 -2.02
C VAL A 24 -10.28 4.07 -2.61
N ALA A 25 -11.32 3.26 -2.84
CA ALA A 25 -12.59 3.75 -3.36
C ALA A 25 -13.33 4.67 -2.37
N MET A 26 -13.24 4.44 -1.07
CA MET A 26 -13.86 5.31 -0.05
C MET A 26 -13.21 6.69 0.05
N CYS A 27 -11.94 6.79 -0.33
CA CYS A 27 -11.19 8.04 -0.34
C CYS A 27 -11.04 8.62 -1.76
N ASP A 28 -11.82 8.14 -2.74
CA ASP A 28 -11.74 8.53 -4.16
C ASP A 28 -10.33 8.46 -4.77
N GLY A 29 -9.45 7.62 -4.20
CA GLY A 29 -8.05 7.52 -4.58
C GLY A 29 -7.14 8.66 -4.09
N LEU A 30 -7.67 9.62 -3.32
CA LEU A 30 -6.98 10.84 -2.87
C LEU A 30 -6.22 10.67 -1.55
N SER A 31 -6.35 9.52 -0.87
CA SER A 31 -5.58 9.23 0.34
C SER A 31 -4.35 8.36 0.04
N PRO A 32 -3.14 8.77 0.43
CA PRO A 32 -1.94 7.91 0.37
C PRO A 32 -2.00 6.70 1.33
N SER A 33 -2.72 6.85 2.44
CA SER A 33 -2.66 5.94 3.59
C SER A 33 -2.97 4.46 3.28
N PRO A 34 -4.00 4.13 2.47
CA PRO A 34 -4.29 2.74 2.09
C PRO A 34 -3.13 2.07 1.33
N TYR A 35 -2.47 2.82 0.45
CA TYR A 35 -1.34 2.31 -0.34
C TYR A 35 -0.15 1.97 0.55
N LEU A 36 0.26 2.89 1.45
CA LEU A 36 1.34 2.63 2.40
C LEU A 36 1.01 1.44 3.32
N SER A 37 -0.22 1.42 3.86
CA SER A 37 -0.65 0.38 4.78
C SER A 37 -0.61 -1.01 4.15
N PHE A 38 -1.00 -1.13 2.87
CA PHE A 38 -0.91 -2.40 2.16
C PHE A 38 0.54 -2.74 1.79
N ALA A 39 1.31 -1.77 1.30
CA ALA A 39 2.71 -1.93 0.88
C ALA A 39 3.59 -2.50 2.01
N LEU A 40 3.46 -1.98 3.22
CA LEU A 40 4.23 -2.43 4.39
C LEU A 40 3.77 -3.80 4.93
N GLY A 41 2.61 -4.27 4.49
CA GLY A 41 2.05 -5.57 4.89
C GLY A 41 2.39 -6.67 3.88
N ILE A 42 1.54 -6.83 2.86
CA ILE A 42 1.58 -7.98 1.96
C ILE A 42 2.88 -8.01 1.12
N PRO A 43 3.27 -6.94 0.40
CA PRO A 43 4.48 -6.95 -0.41
C PRO A 43 5.76 -7.22 0.38
N VAL A 44 5.95 -6.60 1.55
CA VAL A 44 7.11 -6.86 2.42
C VAL A 44 7.15 -8.32 2.87
N MET A 45 6.03 -8.87 3.35
CA MET A 45 5.96 -10.29 3.75
C MET A 45 6.25 -11.26 2.60
N GLN A 46 5.91 -10.87 1.36
CA GLN A 46 6.13 -11.69 0.17
C GLN A 46 7.47 -11.43 -0.51
N GLN A 47 8.27 -10.48 -0.01
CA GLN A 47 9.50 -9.99 -0.67
C GLN A 47 9.24 -9.52 -2.11
N ASN A 48 8.06 -8.95 -2.37
CA ASN A 48 7.67 -8.41 -3.67
C ASN A 48 7.99 -6.90 -3.73
N TYR A 49 9.24 -6.57 -4.07
CA TYR A 49 9.70 -5.18 -4.14
C TYR A 49 8.93 -4.36 -5.19
N ASP A 50 8.68 -4.92 -6.38
CA ASP A 50 8.00 -4.19 -7.46
C ASP A 50 6.59 -3.73 -7.06
N GLU A 51 5.85 -4.57 -6.33
CA GLU A 51 4.53 -4.20 -5.83
C GLU A 51 4.62 -3.15 -4.71
N PHE A 52 5.58 -3.28 -3.81
CA PHE A 52 5.85 -2.30 -2.77
C PHE A 52 6.16 -0.92 -3.37
N GLU A 53 7.12 -0.86 -4.29
CA GLU A 53 7.53 0.37 -4.97
C GLU A 53 6.36 0.97 -5.75
N GLY A 54 5.63 0.15 -6.51
CA GLY A 54 4.47 0.60 -7.28
C GLY A 54 3.38 1.23 -6.40
N LEU A 55 3.11 0.66 -5.21
CA LEU A 55 2.13 1.20 -4.27
C LEU A 55 2.61 2.52 -3.64
N LEU A 56 3.87 2.61 -3.23
CA LEU A 56 4.41 3.86 -2.67
C LEU A 56 4.44 4.97 -3.73
N ASN A 57 4.77 4.66 -4.97
CA ASN A 57 4.71 5.62 -6.07
C ASN A 57 3.28 6.07 -6.38
N ARG A 58 2.27 5.20 -6.26
CA ARG A 58 0.86 5.62 -6.33
C ARG A 58 0.49 6.60 -5.22
N ALA A 59 1.02 6.40 -4.02
CA ALA A 59 0.81 7.30 -2.90
C ALA A 59 1.47 8.68 -3.14
N LEU A 60 2.65 8.69 -3.76
CA LEU A 60 3.40 9.90 -4.14
C LEU A 60 2.78 10.66 -5.31
N ALA A 61 2.00 10.00 -6.16
CA ALA A 61 1.37 10.62 -7.33
C ALA A 61 0.10 11.43 -7.03
N ILE A 62 -0.41 11.34 -5.80
CA ILE A 62 -1.59 12.11 -5.37
C ILE A 62 -1.20 13.58 -5.23
N ASP A 63 -1.95 14.49 -5.85
CA ASP A 63 -1.77 15.93 -5.65
C ASP A 63 -2.47 16.35 -4.34
N PRO A 64 -1.75 16.90 -3.35
CA PRO A 64 -2.37 17.40 -2.12
C PRO A 64 -3.44 18.48 -2.37
N ALA A 65 -3.37 19.19 -3.51
CA ALA A 65 -4.36 20.20 -3.88
C ALA A 65 -5.73 19.62 -4.26
N ASP A 66 -5.81 18.32 -4.56
CA ASP A 66 -7.07 17.65 -4.90
C ASP A 66 -7.94 17.34 -3.66
N ASP A 67 -7.36 17.36 -2.45
CA ASP A 67 -8.08 17.22 -1.17
C ASP A 67 -7.51 18.18 -0.10
N PRO A 68 -7.81 19.49 -0.20
CA PRO A 68 -7.23 20.52 0.68
C PRO A 68 -7.50 20.32 2.18
N ASP A 69 -8.64 19.70 2.53
CA ASP A 69 -8.99 19.42 3.92
C ASP A 69 -8.02 18.39 4.55
N ASN A 70 -7.40 17.54 3.73
CA ASN A 70 -6.43 16.53 4.14
C ASN A 70 -5.00 16.81 3.64
N GLU A 71 -4.70 17.99 3.11
CA GLU A 71 -3.41 18.33 2.50
C GLU A 71 -2.22 17.96 3.39
N LEU A 72 -2.25 18.36 4.67
CA LEU A 72 -1.19 18.04 5.63
C LEU A 72 -1.00 16.53 5.80
N LEU A 73 -2.09 15.77 5.86
CA LEU A 73 -2.03 14.31 5.97
C LEU A 73 -1.40 13.72 4.72
N ILE A 74 -1.77 14.20 3.53
CA ILE A 74 -1.23 13.72 2.26
C ILE A 74 0.28 13.93 2.24
N VAL A 75 0.75 15.15 2.51
CA VAL A 75 2.18 15.50 2.54
C VAL A 75 2.95 14.63 3.53
N LEU A 76 2.44 14.44 4.75
CA LEU A 76 3.08 13.61 5.77
C LEU A 76 3.21 12.14 5.35
N TYR A 77 2.21 11.59 4.66
CA TYR A 77 2.31 10.23 4.16
C TYR A 77 3.22 10.13 2.93
N GLN A 78 3.31 11.16 2.10
CA GLN A 78 4.27 11.21 1.00
C GLN A 78 5.72 11.29 1.50
N ASP A 79 5.98 12.05 2.56
CA ASP A 79 7.28 12.04 3.26
C ASP A 79 7.64 10.64 3.74
N LYS A 80 6.69 9.93 4.36
CA LYS A 80 6.88 8.54 4.78
C LYS A 80 7.12 7.61 3.61
N ALA A 81 6.38 7.74 2.51
CA ALA A 81 6.56 6.91 1.32
C ALA A 81 7.97 7.09 0.73
N ARG A 82 8.47 8.33 0.63
CA ARG A 82 9.85 8.60 0.23
C ARG A 82 10.86 7.94 1.17
N TRP A 83 10.66 8.09 2.48
CA TRP A 83 11.52 7.47 3.48
C TRP A 83 11.57 5.95 3.32
N TYR A 84 10.42 5.28 3.13
CA TYR A 84 10.37 3.84 2.92
C TYR A 84 11.07 3.36 1.63
N LEU A 85 11.00 4.13 0.54
CA LEU A 85 11.72 3.84 -0.69
C LEU A 85 13.25 4.00 -0.53
N GLU A 86 13.67 5.02 0.24
CA GLU A 86 15.06 5.25 0.59
C GLU A 86 15.62 4.14 1.49
N HIS A 87 14.80 3.61 2.40
CA HIS A 87 15.18 2.57 3.38
C HIS A 87 14.70 1.17 2.96
N ARG A 88 14.50 0.94 1.66
CA ARG A 88 13.99 -0.33 1.12
C ARG A 88 14.82 -1.56 1.54
N GLU A 89 16.13 -1.39 1.74
CA GLU A 89 17.06 -2.45 2.15
C GLU A 89 16.78 -2.95 3.58
N ASP A 90 16.09 -2.17 4.41
CA ASP A 90 15.66 -2.61 5.76
C ASP A 90 14.51 -3.63 5.70
N TYR A 91 13.83 -3.73 4.56
CA TYR A 91 12.60 -4.52 4.39
C TYR A 91 12.73 -5.64 3.34
N PHE A 92 13.65 -5.48 2.40
CA PHE A 92 13.82 -6.40 1.27
C PHE A 92 15.27 -6.88 1.16
N LEU A 93 15.43 -8.18 0.88
CA LEU A 93 16.71 -8.77 0.52
C LEU A 93 17.00 -8.49 -0.96
N LEU A 94 17.60 -7.33 -1.24
CA LEU A 94 17.90 -6.89 -2.60
C LEU A 94 19.39 -7.13 -2.91
N ASP A 95 19.65 -7.92 -3.95
CA ASP A 95 20.99 -8.06 -4.52
C ASP A 95 21.07 -7.11 -5.73
N PHE A 96 21.81 -6.01 -5.58
CA PHE A 96 22.08 -5.05 -6.66
C PHE A 96 23.51 -5.18 -7.19
#